data_AF-A0A419K876-F1
#
_entry.id   AF-A0A419K876-F1
#
_cell.length_a   1.000
_cell.length_b   1.000
_cell.length_c   1.000
_cell.angle_alpha   90.00
_cell.angle_beta   90.00
_cell.angle_gamma   90.00
#
_symmetry.space_group_name_H-M   'P 1'
#
loop_
_entity.id
_entity.type
_entity.pdbx_description
1 polymer ?
#
loop_
_entity_poly.entity_id
_entity_poly.type
_entity_poly.pdbx_seq_one_letter_code
_entity_poly.pdbx_strand_id
1 'polypeptide(L)' 'MDKIESFAIFLISLGLALIAHHCVFFGRIADLKDIMHHEFFEAILLTAGITILFSIHYEKRKRCGNNEHSD' A
#
# COMPACT_ATOMS: atom_id res chain seq x y z
N MET A 1 -0.93 9.17 -14.46
CA MET A 1 -0.68 8.75 -13.08
C MET A 1 0.37 9.66 -12.51
N ASP A 2 0.04 10.31 -11.40
CA ASP A 2 1.01 11.13 -10.69
C ASP A 2 2.14 10.24 -10.17
N LYS A 3 3.36 10.79 -10.08
CA LYS A 3 4.54 10.06 -9.61
C LYS A 3 4.29 9.39 -8.25
N ILE A 4 3.48 10.03 -7.42
CA ILE A 4 3.08 9.56 -6.09
C ILE A 4 2.05 8.42 -6.17
N GLU A 5 1.07 8.49 -7.08
CA GLU A 5 0.11 7.40 -7.33
C GLU A 5 0.84 6.13 -7.80
N SER A 6 1.75 6.28 -8.77
CA SER A 6 2.57 5.15 -9.26
C SER A 6 3.43 4.56 -8.15
N PHE A 7 3.98 5.39 -7.26
CA PHE A 7 4.76 4.93 -6.12
C PHE A 7 3.89 4.19 -5.09
N ALA A 8 2.67 4.66 -4.83
CA ALA A 8 1.72 3.98 -3.94
C ALA A 8 1.35 2.60 -4.48
N ILE A 9 1.03 2.50 -5.77
CA ILE A 9 0.71 1.23 -6.43
C ILE A 9 1.92 0.29 -6.42
N PHE A 10 3.13 0.81 -6.61
CA PHE A 10 4.36 0.03 -6.52
C PHE A 10 4.55 -0.55 -5.13
N LEU A 11 4.35 0.23 -4.06
CA LEU A 11 4.45 -0.25 -2.67
C LEU A 11 3.42 -1.35 -2.37
N ILE A 12 2.17 -1.18 -2.80
CA ILE A 12 1.13 -2.20 -2.63
C ILE A 12 1.50 -3.48 -3.38
N SER A 13 1.93 -3.34 -4.64
CA SER A 13 2.35 -4.48 -5.47
C SER A 13 3.53 -5.22 -4.87
N LEU A 14 4.49 -4.50 -4.30
CA LEU A 14 5.66 -5.08 -3.65
C LEU A 14 5.28 -5.85 -2.38
N GLY A 15 4.39 -5.29 -1.54
CA GLY A 15 3.84 -6.01 -0.39
C GLY A 15 3.09 -7.28 -0.80
N LEU A 16 2.29 -7.21 -1.86
CA LEU A 16 1.56 -8.38 -2.38
C LEU A 16 2.50 -9.46 -2.94
N ALA A 17 3.57 -9.05 -3.63
CA ALA A 17 4.57 -9.96 -4.18
C ALA A 17 5.35 -10.68 -3.08
N LEU A 18 5.64 -10.01 -1.97
CA LEU A 18 6.25 -10.61 -0.78
C LEU A 18 5.32 -11.65 -0.15
N ILE A 19 4.03 -11.32 0.06
CA ILE A 19 3.03 -12.27 0.56
C ILE A 19 2.96 -13.51 -0.35
N ALA A 20 2.94 -13.30 -1.67
CA ALA A 20 2.89 -14.40 -2.63
C ALA A 20 4.18 -15.25 -2.59
N HIS A 21 5.34 -14.61 -2.51
CA HIS A 21 6.63 -15.29 -2.35
C HIS A 21 6.63 -16.15 -1.08
N HIS A 22 6.13 -15.61 0.03
CA HIS A 22 6.03 -16.32 1.30
C HIS A 22 5.12 -17.56 1.22
N CYS A 23 3.94 -17.38 0.63
CA CYS A 23 2.94 -18.44 0.47
C CYS A 23 3.46 -19.61 -0.39
N VAL A 24 4.22 -19.30 -1.46
CA VAL A 24 4.76 -20.31 -2.40
C VAL A 24 6.00 -21.03 -1.85
N PHE A 25 6.92 -20.31 -1.20
CA PHE A 25 8.21 -20.88 -0.79
C PHE A 25 8.19 -21.57 0.58
N PHE A 26 7.45 -21.02 1.55
CA PHE A 26 7.53 -21.52 2.93
C PHE A 26 6.40 -22.48 3.30
N GLY A 27 5.27 -22.47 2.56
CA GLY A 27 4.14 -23.39 2.78
C GLY A 27 3.52 -23.33 4.18
N ARG A 28 3.95 -22.37 5.01
CA ARG A 28 3.57 -22.20 6.41
C ARG A 28 3.36 -20.73 6.67
N ILE A 29 2.14 -20.39 7.09
CA ILE A 29 1.62 -19.01 7.16
C ILE A 29 2.24 -18.23 8.34
N ALA A 30 3.01 -18.89 9.22
CA ALA A 30 3.62 -18.25 10.37
C ALA A 30 4.84 -19.06 10.84
N ASP A 31 6.05 -18.58 10.54
CA ASP A 31 7.27 -19.01 11.19
C ASP A 31 7.85 -17.83 11.97
N LEU A 32 8.17 -18.02 13.26
CA LEU A 32 8.62 -16.93 14.14
C LEU A 32 9.87 -16.22 13.62
N LYS A 33 10.68 -16.91 12.81
CA LYS A 33 11.88 -16.32 12.19
C LYS A 33 11.54 -15.47 10.97
N ASP A 34 10.44 -15.77 10.28
CA ASP A 34 9.93 -15.01 9.14
C ASP A 34 9.02 -13.84 9.54
N ILE A 35 8.24 -13.98 10.63
CA ILE A 35 7.37 -12.95 11.21
C ILE A 35 8.10 -11.59 11.36
N MET A 36 9.35 -11.63 11.83
CA MET A 36 10.09 -10.41 12.18
C MET A 36 10.54 -9.59 10.96
N HIS A 37 10.62 -10.21 9.77
CA HIS A 37 11.13 -9.54 8.57
C HIS A 37 10.14 -9.58 7.42
N HIS A 38 9.51 -10.71 7.10
CA HIS A 38 8.59 -10.75 5.97
C HIS A 38 7.22 -10.17 6.30
N GLU A 39 6.56 -10.66 7.35
CA GLU A 39 5.21 -10.18 7.69
C GLU A 39 5.20 -8.72 8.16
N PHE A 40 6.24 -8.29 8.90
CA PHE A 40 6.37 -6.90 9.34
C PHE A 40 6.59 -5.94 8.16
N PHE A 41 7.48 -6.28 7.21
CA PHE A 41 7.69 -5.44 6.03
C PHE A 41 6.49 -5.46 5.07
N GLU A 42 5.84 -6.60 4.90
CA GLU A 42 4.60 -6.71 4.12
C GLU A 42 3.54 -5.76 4.68
N ALA A 43 3.27 -5.81 5.99
CA ALA A 43 2.29 -4.95 6.63
C ALA A 43 2.63 -3.46 6.49
N ILE A 44 3.90 -3.07 6.67
CA ILE A 44 4.34 -1.68 6.50
C ILE A 44 4.18 -1.22 5.06
N LEU A 45 4.64 -2.01 4.08
CA LEU A 45 4.56 -1.67 2.65
C LEU A 45 3.11 -1.51 2.19
N LEU A 46 2.23 -2.43 2.60
CA LEU A 46 0.81 -2.38 2.27
C LEU A 46 0.13 -1.17 2.93
N THR A 47 0.39 -0.94 4.22
CA THR A 47 -0.20 0.19 4.96
C THR A 47 0.28 1.52 4.40
N ALA A 48 1.57 1.67 4.10
CA ALA A 48 2.13 2.88 3.50
C ALA A 48 1.54 3.14 2.12
N GLY A 49 1.46 2.11 1.27
CA GLY A 49 0.87 2.23 -0.06
C GLY A 49 -0.61 2.63 -0.03
N ILE A 50 -1.42 1.98 0.81
CA ILE A 50 -2.84 2.33 1.00
C ILE A 50 -2.98 3.75 1.55
N THR A 51 -2.19 4.12 2.55
CA THR A 51 -2.26 5.45 3.18
C THR A 51 -1.96 6.55 2.18
N ILE A 52 -0.94 6.38 1.34
CA ILE A 52 -0.61 7.33 0.28
C ILE A 52 -1.75 7.41 -0.74
N LEU A 53 -2.30 6.27 -1.18
CA LEU A 53 -3.40 6.24 -2.13
C LEU A 53 -4.66 6.93 -1.56
N PHE A 54 -4.97 6.69 -0.28
CA PHE A 54 -6.09 7.31 0.43
C PHE A 54 -5.88 8.82 0.58
N SER A 55 -4.68 9.25 0.93
CA SER A 55 -4.32 10.67 1.03
C SER A 55 -4.50 11.40 -0.30
N ILE A 56 -4.01 10.81 -1.41
CA ILE A 56 -4.21 11.36 -2.75
C ILE A 56 -5.69 11.46 -3.10
N HIS A 57 -6.47 10.41 -2.81
CA HIS A 57 -7.91 10.41 -3.09
C HIS A 57 -8.66 11.46 -2.27
N TYR A 58 -8.29 11.61 -1.00
CA TYR A 58 -8.88 12.60 -0.09
C TYR A 58 -8.58 14.03 -0.55
N GLU A 59 -7.33 14.33 -0.89
CA GLU A 59 -6.92 15.64 -1.42
C GLU A 59 -7.59 15.95 -2.77
N LYS A 60 -7.75 14.94 -3.64
CA LYS A 60 -8.45 15.08 -4.91
C LYS A 60 -9.94 15.39 -4.69
N ARG A 61 -10.59 14.69 -3.75
CA ARG A 61 -11.99 14.94 -3.39
C ARG A 61 -12.19 16.33 -2.79
N LYS A 62 -11.29 16.77 -1.91
CA LYS A 62 -11.31 18.10 -1.29
C LYS A 62 -11.19 19.21 -2.33
N ARG A 63 -10.32 19.04 -3.35
CA ARG A 63 -10.21 19.99 -4.47
C ARG A 63 -11.46 20.06 -5.34
N CYS A 64 -12.11 18.92 -5.64
CA CYS A 64 -13.37 18.94 -6.40
C CYS A 64 -14.52 19.60 -5.61
N GLY A 65 -14.64 19.33 -4.31
CA GLY A 65 -15.70 19.92 -3.47
C GLY A 65 -15.51 21.42 -3.20
N ASN A 66 -14.29 21.93 -3.19
CA ASN A 66 -14.05 23.38 -3.05
C ASN A 66 -14.38 24.17 -4.32
N ASN A 67 -14.29 23.55 -5.50
CA ASN A 67 -14.64 24.20 -6.76
C ASN A 67 -16.16 24.41 -6.90
N GLU A 68 -17.00 23.55 -6.30
CA GLU A 68 -18.46 23.72 -6.30
C GLU A 68 -18.95 24.81 -5.32
N HIS A 69 -18.12 25.28 -4.39
CA HIS A 69 -18.50 26.34 -3.42
C HIS A 69 -18.00 27.73 -3.81
N SER A 70 -17.42 27.89 -5.00
CA SER A 70 -16.87 29.15 -5.50
C SER A 70 -17.58 29.68 -6.75
N ASP A 71 -18.69 29.05 -7.17
CA ASP A 71 -19.56 29.48 -8.28
C ASP A 71 -20.85 30.14 -7.75
#